data_AF-A0A3D2G0E5-F1
#
_entry.id   AF-A0A3D2G0E5-F1
#
_cell.length_a   1.000
_cell.length_b   1.000
_cell.length_c   1.000
_cell.angle_alpha   90.00
_cell.angle_beta   90.00
_cell.angle_gamma   90.00
#
_symmetry.space_group_name_H-M   'P 1'
#
loop_
_entity.id
_entity.type
_entity.pdbx_description
1 polymer ?
#
loop_
_entity_poly.entity_id
_entity_poly.type
_entity_poly.pdbx_seq_one_letter_code
_entity_poly.pdbx_strand_id
1 'polypeptide(L)'
;LPVGGAPGEEALVLSALVAQRAGDTDGGAPIPVVYLFTYFREDVENADHLFVHGRLVPLSEVEDRRVYEDERYVCYELSEYFYTDVQTHAETLCEQRGDVCWDEAARLRVQKIYDYYTNAETLARLVRHLAA
;
A
#
# COMPACT_ATOMS: atom_id res chain seq x y z
N LEU A 1 12.96 17.49 -10.37
CA LEU A 1 12.93 16.07 -10.82
C LEU A 1 11.85 15.40 -9.98
N PRO A 2 11.04 14.47 -10.52
CA PRO A 2 10.05 13.78 -9.71
C PRO A 2 10.73 12.90 -8.64
N VAL A 3 10.12 12.83 -7.46
CA VAL A 3 10.57 12.00 -6.32
C VAL A 3 9.90 10.63 -6.42
N GLY A 4 10.60 9.51 -6.16
CA GLY A 4 9.99 8.17 -6.16
C GLY A 4 10.31 7.21 -7.32
N GLY A 5 11.27 7.56 -8.18
CA GLY A 5 11.62 6.77 -9.37
C GLY A 5 13.00 6.11 -9.32
N ALA A 6 13.77 6.30 -8.25
CA ALA A 6 15.09 5.69 -8.17
C ALA A 6 14.98 4.17 -7.88
N PRO A 7 15.90 3.33 -8.38
CA PRO A 7 15.89 1.86 -8.18
C PRO A 7 15.97 1.34 -6.73
N GLY A 8 15.81 2.19 -5.72
CA GLY A 8 15.70 1.83 -4.30
C GLY A 8 14.53 2.49 -3.57
N GLU A 9 13.71 3.29 -4.25
CA GLU A 9 12.48 3.85 -3.70
C GLU A 9 11.34 2.85 -3.93
N GLU A 10 11.29 1.82 -3.10
CA GLU A 10 10.22 0.82 -3.13
C GLU A 10 9.12 1.19 -2.13
N ALA A 11 7.86 0.99 -2.54
CA ALA A 11 6.73 1.15 -1.64
C ALA A 11 6.83 0.15 -0.48
N LEU A 12 6.52 0.60 0.73
CA LEU A 12 6.15 -0.32 1.79
C LEU A 12 4.76 -0.90 1.47
N VAL A 13 4.72 -2.20 1.17
CA VAL A 13 3.48 -2.90 0.82
C VAL A 13 2.96 -3.67 2.04
N LEU A 14 1.78 -3.29 2.52
CA LEU A 14 1.05 -4.08 3.50
C LEU A 14 0.23 -5.15 2.76
N SER A 15 0.36 -6.40 3.20
CA SER A 15 -0.26 -7.55 2.55
C SER A 15 -1.16 -8.33 3.49
N ALA A 16 -2.27 -8.83 2.97
CA ALA A 16 -3.09 -9.83 3.63
C ALA A 16 -2.51 -11.23 3.37
N LEU A 17 -2.19 -11.99 4.41
CA LEU A 17 -1.77 -13.39 4.28
C LEU A 17 -3.00 -14.27 4.10
N VAL A 18 -3.19 -14.84 2.92
CA VAL A 18 -4.32 -15.74 2.60
C VAL A 18 -3.83 -17.18 2.44
N ALA A 19 -4.69 -18.13 2.79
CA ALA A 19 -4.38 -19.56 2.74
C ALA A 19 -4.05 -20.01 1.30
N GLN A 20 -3.03 -20.86 1.14
CA GLN A 20 -2.73 -21.48 -0.15
C GLN A 20 -3.62 -22.70 -0.41
N ARG A 21 -4.02 -23.42 0.65
CA ARG A 21 -4.92 -24.58 0.55
C ARG A 21 -6.09 -24.46 1.54
N ALA A 22 -7.20 -25.10 1.18
CA ALA A 22 -8.36 -25.17 2.07
C ALA A 22 -7.99 -25.85 3.39
N GLY A 23 -8.27 -25.19 4.51
CA GLY A 23 -7.96 -25.67 5.85
C GLY A 23 -6.63 -25.19 6.43
N ASP A 24 -5.79 -24.48 5.67
CA ASP A 24 -4.58 -23.86 6.21
C ASP A 24 -4.94 -22.70 7.14
N THR A 25 -4.32 -22.65 8.32
CA THR A 25 -4.51 -21.57 9.30
C THR A 25 -3.30 -20.68 9.48
N ASP A 26 -2.09 -21.21 9.25
CA ASP A 26 -0.79 -20.53 9.37
C ASP A 26 0.06 -20.75 8.12
N GLY A 27 0.85 -19.72 7.75
CA GLY A 27 1.50 -19.65 6.44
C GLY A 27 0.49 -19.31 5.35
N GLY A 28 0.85 -18.40 4.44
CA GLY A 28 -0.07 -17.94 3.41
C GLY A 28 0.63 -17.16 2.32
N ALA A 29 -0.03 -17.05 1.18
CA ALA A 29 0.41 -16.18 0.12
C ALA A 29 0.13 -14.72 0.54
N PRO A 30 1.14 -13.83 0.48
CA PRO A 30 0.89 -12.42 0.68
C PRO A 30 0.16 -11.86 -0.54
N ILE A 31 -1.00 -11.25 -0.30
CA ILE A 31 -1.74 -10.46 -1.28
C ILE A 31 -1.55 -8.98 -0.92
N PRO A 32 -0.88 -8.19 -1.78
CA PRO A 32 -0.74 -6.74 -1.61
C PRO A 32 -2.10 -6.07 -1.46
N VAL A 33 -2.27 -5.23 -0.43
CA VAL A 33 -3.51 -4.50 -0.19
C VAL A 33 -3.33 -3.04 0.19
N VAL A 34 -2.15 -2.57 0.61
CA VAL A 34 -1.92 -1.13 0.80
C VAL A 34 -0.50 -0.79 0.35
N TYR A 35 -0.36 0.28 -0.42
CA TYR A 35 0.92 0.77 -0.94
C TYR A 35 1.25 2.11 -0.30
N LEU A 36 2.24 2.11 0.58
CA LEU A 36 2.76 3.30 1.25
C LEU A 36 4.06 3.73 0.58
N PHE A 37 4.12 4.99 0.17
CA PHE A 37 5.33 5.59 -0.38
C PHE A 37 5.93 6.55 0.62
N THR A 38 7.22 6.41 0.89
CA THR A 38 7.98 7.28 1.78
C THR A 38 9.00 8.05 0.95
N TYR A 39 9.01 9.35 1.14
CA TYR A 39 9.93 10.26 0.47
C TYR A 39 10.69 11.09 1.50
N PHE A 40 11.87 11.57 1.14
CA PHE A 40 12.50 12.64 1.91
C PHE A 40 11.68 13.91 1.78
N ARG A 41 11.45 14.57 2.91
CA ARG A 41 10.68 15.81 2.97
C ARG A 41 11.30 16.91 2.10
N GLU A 42 12.63 17.04 2.13
CA GLU A 42 13.36 18.03 1.33
C GLU A 42 13.15 17.88 -0.19
N ASP A 43 12.98 16.64 -0.66
CA ASP A 43 12.74 16.36 -2.07
C ASP A 43 11.31 16.73 -2.47
N VAL A 44 10.34 16.46 -1.59
CA VAL A 44 8.92 16.76 -1.84
C VAL A 44 8.63 18.27 -1.77
N GLU A 45 9.26 19.01 -0.86
CA GLU A 45 9.09 20.47 -0.73
C GLU A 45 9.44 21.24 -2.02
N ASN A 46 10.31 20.67 -2.86
CA ASN A 46 10.77 21.27 -4.10
C ASN A 46 10.20 20.59 -5.36
N ALA A 47 9.21 19.70 -5.21
CA ALA A 47 8.68 18.90 -6.30
C ALA A 47 7.26 19.32 -6.71
N ASP A 48 7.02 19.36 -8.02
CA ASP A 48 5.67 19.53 -8.58
C ASP A 48 4.95 18.18 -8.78
N HIS A 49 5.72 17.09 -8.89
CA HIS A 49 5.22 15.76 -9.24
C HIS A 49 5.96 14.66 -8.46
N LEU A 50 5.24 13.57 -8.18
CA LEU A 50 5.78 12.31 -7.68
C LEU A 50 5.75 11.26 -8.79
N PHE A 51 6.71 10.34 -8.78
CA PHE A 51 6.67 9.16 -9.65
C PHE A 51 6.01 8.02 -8.90
N VAL A 52 4.81 7.62 -9.34
CA VAL A 52 3.97 6.60 -8.69
C VAL A 52 3.56 5.58 -9.73
N HIS A 53 3.95 4.32 -9.51
CA HIS A 53 3.56 3.18 -10.35
C HIS A 53 3.65 3.44 -11.87
N GLY A 54 4.82 3.90 -12.33
CA GLY A 54 5.08 4.14 -13.76
C GLY A 54 4.52 5.45 -14.31
N ARG A 55 3.97 6.34 -13.46
CA ARG A 55 3.30 7.58 -13.85
C ARG A 55 3.84 8.77 -13.06
N LEU A 56 3.82 9.95 -13.68
CA LEU A 56 4.02 11.22 -12.98
C LEU A 56 2.67 11.71 -12.48
N VAL A 57 2.56 11.90 -11.17
CA VAL A 57 1.34 12.34 -10.48
C VAL A 57 1.60 13.72 -9.89
N PRO A 58 0.75 14.73 -10.15
CA PRO A 58 0.90 16.04 -9.53
C PRO A 58 0.86 15.94 -8.01
N LEU A 59 1.77 16.64 -7.33
CA LEU A 59 1.83 16.61 -5.86
C LEU A 59 0.48 17.04 -5.27
N SER A 60 -0.15 18.07 -5.85
CA SER A 60 -1.46 18.57 -5.44
C SER A 60 -2.59 17.52 -5.46
N GLU A 61 -2.46 16.44 -6.24
CA GLU A 61 -3.45 15.37 -6.28
C GLU A 61 -3.26 14.35 -5.16
N VAL A 62 -2.07 14.25 -4.56
CA VAL A 62 -1.75 13.26 -3.52
C VAL A 62 -1.69 13.84 -2.12
N GLU A 63 -1.64 15.17 -1.96
CA GLU A 63 -1.50 15.84 -0.67
C GLU A 63 -2.53 15.37 0.37
N ASP A 64 -3.79 15.21 -0.04
CA ASP A 64 -4.87 14.73 0.83
C ASP A 64 -4.72 13.25 1.25
N ARG A 65 -3.79 12.52 0.63
CA ARG A 65 -3.45 11.13 0.97
C ARG A 65 -2.20 11.01 1.86
N ARG A 66 -1.69 12.13 2.38
CA ARG A 66 -0.58 12.12 3.35
C ARG A 66 -1.03 11.47 4.66
N VAL A 67 -0.25 10.51 5.12
CA VAL A 67 -0.56 9.71 6.32
C VAL A 67 0.46 9.88 7.43
N TYR A 68 1.63 10.43 7.11
CA TYR A 68 2.68 10.73 8.08
C TYR A 68 3.62 11.81 7.55
N GLU A 69 4.17 12.61 8.47
CA GLU A 69 5.23 13.58 8.21
C GLU A 69 6.05 13.78 9.49
N ASP A 70 7.37 13.84 9.35
CA ASP A 70 8.30 14.30 10.38
C ASP A 70 9.33 15.29 9.79
N GLU A 71 10.43 15.50 10.50
CA GLU A 71 11.50 16.40 10.05
C GLU A 71 12.24 15.90 8.80
N ARG A 72 12.20 14.59 8.52
CA ARG A 72 13.00 13.94 7.47
C ARG A 72 12.15 13.31 6.38
N TYR A 73 10.97 12.80 6.70
CA TYR A 73 10.17 11.95 5.83
C TYR A 73 8.73 12.43 5.72
N VAL A 74 8.14 12.18 4.57
CA VAL A 74 6.71 12.27 4.32
C VAL A 74 6.24 10.96 3.72
N CYS A 75 5.08 10.46 4.19
CA CYS A 75 4.49 9.22 3.69
C CYS A 75 3.09 9.47 3.12
N TYR A 76 2.82 8.82 2.00
CA TYR A 76 1.54 8.84 1.31
C TYR A 76 0.98 7.43 1.16
N GLU A 77 -0.33 7.29 1.34
CA GLU A 77 -1.09 6.09 0.99
C GLU A 77 -1.56 6.24 -0.47
N LEU A 78 -1.02 5.42 -1.38
CA LEU A 78 -1.18 5.62 -2.83
C LEU A 78 -1.80 4.39 -3.53
N SER A 79 -2.55 3.56 -2.80
CA SER A 79 -3.10 2.31 -3.35
C SER A 79 -4.07 2.53 -4.50
N GLU A 80 -4.78 3.67 -4.53
CA GLU A 80 -5.69 4.04 -5.62
C GLU A 80 -4.99 4.17 -6.99
N TYR A 81 -3.66 4.31 -7.01
CA TYR A 81 -2.87 4.33 -8.25
C TYR A 81 -2.53 2.92 -8.77
N PHE A 82 -2.78 1.87 -7.97
CA PHE A 82 -2.53 0.47 -8.31
C PHE A 82 -3.82 -0.27 -8.68
N TYR A 83 -4.93 0.06 -8.03
CA TYR A 83 -6.24 -0.55 -8.29
C TYR A 83 -7.39 0.37 -7.85
N THR A 84 -8.59 0.11 -8.36
CA THR A 84 -9.82 0.83 -7.98
C THR A 84 -10.66 0.11 -6.93
N ASP A 85 -10.56 -1.22 -6.86
CA ASP A 85 -11.26 -2.06 -5.90
C ASP A 85 -10.32 -3.18 -5.40
N VAL A 86 -10.19 -3.29 -4.07
CA VAL A 86 -9.22 -4.22 -3.46
C VAL A 86 -9.61 -5.68 -3.66
N GLN A 87 -10.91 -5.99 -3.71
CA GLN A 87 -11.38 -7.37 -3.89
C GLN A 87 -11.09 -7.85 -5.32
N THR A 88 -11.39 -7.04 -6.31
CA THR A 88 -11.10 -7.31 -7.72
C THR A 88 -9.59 -7.43 -7.95
N HIS A 89 -8.79 -6.55 -7.31
CA HIS A 89 -7.33 -6.63 -7.35
C HIS A 89 -6.81 -7.95 -6.77
N ALA A 90 -7.25 -8.31 -5.57
CA ALA A 90 -6.85 -9.52 -4.89
C ALA A 90 -7.25 -10.79 -5.65
N GLU A 91 -8.47 -10.85 -6.17
CA GLU A 91 -8.98 -11.96 -6.97
C GLU A 91 -8.12 -12.15 -8.23
N THR A 92 -7.83 -11.07 -8.96
CA THR A 92 -6.98 -11.11 -10.16
C THR A 92 -5.58 -11.64 -9.84
N LEU A 93 -4.97 -11.20 -8.73
CA LEU A 93 -3.65 -11.69 -8.31
C LEU A 93 -3.69 -13.17 -7.91
N CYS A 94 -4.74 -13.61 -7.22
CA CYS A 94 -4.92 -15.02 -6.85
C CYS A 94 -5.07 -15.91 -8.09
N GLU A 95 -5.86 -15.49 -9.08
CA GLU A 95 -6.04 -16.19 -10.35
C GLU A 95 -4.73 -16.30 -11.13
N GLN A 96 -3.96 -15.22 -11.20
CA GLN A 96 -2.66 -15.20 -11.89
C GLN A 96 -1.63 -16.13 -11.25
N ARG A 97 -1.62 -16.21 -9.92
CA ARG A 97 -0.69 -17.08 -9.19
C ARG A 97 -1.10 -18.55 -9.22
N GLY A 98 -2.41 -18.82 -9.13
CA GLY A 98 -2.98 -20.17 -9.15
C GLY A 98 -2.67 -21.04 -7.92
N ASP A 99 -1.98 -20.50 -6.91
CA ASP A 99 -1.54 -21.21 -5.71
C ASP A 99 -2.25 -20.74 -4.43
N VAL A 100 -3.39 -20.07 -4.58
CA VAL A 100 -4.15 -19.43 -3.49
C VAL A 100 -5.57 -19.99 -3.39
N CYS A 101 -6.03 -20.26 -2.18
CA CYS A 101 -7.42 -20.61 -1.90
C CYS A 101 -8.26 -19.33 -1.78
N TRP A 102 -8.84 -18.87 -2.88
CA TRP A 102 -9.67 -17.65 -2.92
C TRP A 102 -11.14 -17.94 -2.56
N ASP A 103 -11.37 -18.22 -1.27
CA ASP A 103 -12.70 -18.46 -0.70
C ASP A 103 -13.26 -17.24 0.05
N GLU A 104 -14.41 -17.40 0.70
CA GLU A 104 -15.04 -16.33 1.48
C GLU A 104 -14.17 -15.85 2.66
N ALA A 105 -13.41 -16.76 3.28
CA ALA A 105 -12.51 -16.40 4.37
C ALA A 105 -11.34 -15.55 3.87
N ALA A 106 -10.81 -15.86 2.68
CA ALA A 106 -9.80 -15.04 2.01
C ALA A 106 -10.33 -13.64 1.66
N ARG A 107 -11.51 -13.55 1.03
CA ARG A 107 -12.18 -12.28 0.72
C ARG A 107 -12.37 -11.41 1.96
N LEU A 108 -12.91 -11.99 3.03
CA LEU A 108 -13.13 -11.29 4.29
C LEU A 108 -11.82 -10.84 4.94
N ARG A 109 -10.77 -11.66 4.87
CA ARG A 109 -9.45 -11.31 5.40
C ARG A 109 -8.84 -10.14 4.65
N VAL A 110 -8.85 -10.18 3.31
CA VAL A 110 -8.39 -9.06 2.47
C VAL A 110 -9.13 -7.79 2.82
N GLN A 111 -10.47 -7.84 2.89
CA GLN A 111 -11.27 -6.65 3.22
C GLN A 111 -10.91 -6.08 4.59
N LYS A 112 -10.85 -6.93 5.62
CA LYS A 112 -10.56 -6.49 6.99
C LYS A 112 -9.19 -5.85 7.12
N ILE A 113 -8.18 -6.42 6.46
CA ILE A 113 -6.82 -5.85 6.48
C ILE A 113 -6.82 -4.51 5.73
N TYR A 114 -7.45 -4.44 4.55
CA TYR A 114 -7.58 -3.21 3.79
C TYR A 114 -8.28 -2.11 4.60
N ASP A 115 -9.46 -2.38 5.16
CA ASP A 115 -10.23 -1.42 5.97
C ASP A 115 -9.45 -0.94 7.20
N TYR A 116 -8.70 -1.84 7.84
CA TYR A 116 -7.90 -1.50 9.01
C TYR A 116 -6.76 -0.53 8.67
N TYR A 117 -6.04 -0.76 7.57
CA TYR A 117 -4.90 0.04 7.20
C TYR A 117 -5.26 1.28 6.37
N THR A 118 -6.36 1.30 5.63
CA THR A 118 -6.82 2.53 4.94
C THR A 118 -7.52 3.52 5.87
N ASN A 119 -7.76 3.14 7.12
CA ASN A 119 -8.17 4.09 8.14
C ASN A 119 -7.01 5.05 8.49
N ALA A 120 -7.13 6.32 8.08
CA ALA A 120 -6.08 7.33 8.23
C ALA A 120 -5.59 7.49 9.69
N GLU A 121 -6.48 7.42 10.68
CA GLU A 121 -6.10 7.49 12.11
C GLU A 121 -5.25 6.29 12.53
N THR A 122 -5.66 5.09 12.11
CA THR A 122 -4.95 3.84 12.39
C THR A 122 -3.56 3.86 11.76
N LEU A 123 -3.47 4.26 10.49
CA LEU A 123 -2.20 4.28 9.78
C LEU A 123 -1.25 5.34 10.34
N ALA A 124 -1.74 6.56 10.61
CA ALA A 124 -0.95 7.61 11.24
C ALA A 124 -0.42 7.20 12.64
N ARG A 125 -1.19 6.41 13.40
CA ARG A 125 -0.73 5.87 14.69
C ARG A 125 0.37 4.82 14.51
N LEU A 126 0.21 3.92 13.55
CA LEU A 126 1.18 2.84 13.29
C LEU A 126 2.51 3.38 12.77
N VAL A 127 2.48 4.30 11.80
CA VAL A 127 3.71 4.89 11.25
C VAL A 127 4.49 5.63 12.34
N ARG A 128 3.80 6.37 13.22
CA ARG A 128 4.43 7.00 14.40
C ARG A 128 5.10 6.01 15.34
N HIS A 129 4.55 4.81 15.51
CA HIS A 129 5.15 3.78 16.35
C HIS A 129 6.40 3.15 15.72
N LEU A 130 6.45 3.07 14.39
CA LEU A 130 7.60 2.52 13.65
C LEU A 130 8.76 3.51 13.53
N ALA A 131 8.49 4.81 13.66
CA ALA A 131 9.48 5.89 13.58
C ALA A 131 10.11 6.28 14.93
N ALA A 132 9.63 5.72 16.05
CA ALA A 132 10.11 5.98 17.42
C ALA A 132 11.13 4.93 17.87
#